data_AF-A0A9N8YV06-F1
#
_entry.id   AF-A0A9N8YV06-F1
#
_cell.length_a   1.000
_cell.length_b   1.000
_cell.length_c   1.000
_cell.angle_alpha   90.00
_cell.angle_beta   90.00
_cell.angle_gamma   90.00
#
_symmetry.space_group_name_H-M   'P 1'
#
loop_
_entity.id
_entity.type
_entity.pdbx_description
1 polymer ?
#
loop_
_entity_poly.entity_id
_entity_poly.type
_entity_poly.pdbx_seq_one_letter_code
_entity_poly.pdbx_strand_id
1 'polypeptide(L)'
;MRWTSQEDKELLKHYETHGPQWQKISCMSKPHRSPKSVRQRYLFHLCPGINTKPLTIAERQKIITLSKEYGHQWSKIAKALEGRTSLQVKNFWHNSHRNQPEKMSIDYIVN
;
A
#
# COMPACT_ATOMS: atom_id res chain seq x y z
N MET A 1 9.07 -1.82 13.67
CA MET A 1 9.44 -0.39 13.81
C MET A 1 8.74 0.43 12.74
N ARG A 2 8.02 1.48 13.15
CA ARG A 2 7.33 2.42 12.26
C ARG A 2 8.34 3.29 11.51
N TRP A 3 8.04 3.68 10.28
CA TRP A 3 8.81 4.67 9.52
C TRP A 3 8.40 6.07 9.96
N THR A 4 9.38 6.94 10.17
CA THR A 4 9.18 8.36 10.48
C THR A 4 9.24 9.21 9.21
N SER A 5 8.65 10.41 9.29
CA SER A 5 8.72 11.37 8.17
C SER A 5 10.15 11.80 7.85
N GLN A 6 11.06 11.78 8.83
CA GLN A 6 12.48 12.08 8.61
C GLN A 6 13.16 10.96 7.81
N GLU A 7 12.94 9.70 8.19
CA GLU A 7 13.43 8.54 7.43
C GLU A 7 12.88 8.53 5.99
N ASP A 8 11.62 8.92 5.80
CA ASP A 8 11.01 9.01 4.46
C ASP A 8 11.70 10.08 3.59
N LYS A 9 12.00 11.26 4.16
CA LYS A 9 12.73 12.33 3.47
C LYS A 9 14.14 11.89 3.08
N GLU A 10 14.85 11.24 3.99
CA GLU A 10 16.20 10.71 3.73
C GLU A 10 16.18 9.64 2.64
N LEU A 11 15.22 8.72 2.68
CA LEU A 11 15.04 7.70 1.66
C LEU A 11 14.82 8.35 0.30
N LEU A 12 13.90 9.31 0.18
CA LEU A 12 13.62 10.02 -1.06
C LEU A 12 14.86 10.74 -1.60
N LYS A 13 15.59 11.47 -0.75
CA LYS A 13 16.84 12.14 -1.13
C LYS A 13 17.90 11.16 -1.67
N HIS A 14 18.09 10.03 -1.01
CA HIS A 14 19.03 9.02 -1.46
C HIS A 14 18.57 8.33 -2.75
N TYR A 15 17.26 8.15 -2.93
CA TYR A 15 16.68 7.61 -4.15
C TYR A 15 16.86 8.56 -5.34
N GLU A 16 16.65 9.87 -5.13
CA GLU A 16 16.91 10.89 -6.16
C GLU A 16 18.38 10.87 -6.62
N THR A 17 19.31 10.64 -5.68
CA THR A 17 20.75 10.65 -5.98
C THR A 17 21.25 9.33 -6.61
N HIS A 18 20.68 8.19 -6.23
CA HIS A 18 21.25 6.86 -6.57
C HIS A 18 20.30 5.94 -7.34
N GLY A 19 19.03 6.31 -7.51
CA GLY A 19 18.00 5.43 -8.06
C GLY A 19 17.71 4.21 -7.17
N PRO A 20 17.20 3.10 -7.72
CA PRO A 20 16.75 1.92 -6.98
C PRO A 20 17.89 1.04 -6.41
N GLN A 21 18.99 1.64 -5.97
CA GLN A 21 20.12 0.94 -5.33
C GLN A 21 19.84 0.67 -3.84
N TRP A 22 18.89 -0.23 -3.57
CA TRP A 22 18.35 -0.46 -2.22
C TRP A 22 19.38 -0.85 -1.18
N GLN A 23 20.42 -1.61 -1.56
CA GLN A 23 21.51 -1.97 -0.66
C GLN A 23 22.28 -0.73 -0.20
N LYS A 24 22.65 0.13 -1.16
CA LYS A 24 23.34 1.38 -0.87
C LYS A 24 22.50 2.30 0.02
N ILE A 25 21.23 2.52 -0.35
CA ILE A 25 20.29 3.36 0.42
C ILE A 25 20.12 2.82 1.86
N SER A 26 20.03 1.50 2.01
CA SER A 26 19.97 0.83 3.31
C SER A 26 21.19 1.11 4.19
N CYS A 27 22.40 1.03 3.65
CA CYS A 27 23.62 1.36 4.39
C CYS A 27 23.66 2.82 4.86
N MET A 28 23.03 3.73 4.13
CA MET A 28 22.97 5.16 4.47
C MET A 28 21.81 5.52 5.40
N SER A 29 20.81 4.64 5.53
CA SER A 29 19.64 4.88 6.38
C SER A 29 20.01 4.89 7.87
N LYS A 30 19.44 5.85 8.61
CA LYS A 30 19.55 5.94 10.07
C LYS A 30 18.15 6.05 10.69
N PRO A 31 17.74 5.11 11.55
CA PRO A 31 18.42 3.87 11.93
C PRO A 31 18.59 2.92 10.73
N HIS A 32 19.53 1.97 10.83
CA HIS A 32 19.78 1.00 9.77
C HIS A 32 18.52 0.15 9.47
N ARG A 33 17.93 0.36 8.30
CA ARG A 33 16.83 -0.46 7.75
C ARG A 33 17.40 -1.44 6.75
N SER A 34 16.86 -2.66 6.71
CA SER A 34 17.28 -3.65 5.70
C SER A 34 16.91 -3.20 4.27
N PRO A 35 17.66 -3.63 3.23
CA PRO A 35 17.37 -3.25 1.84
C PRO A 35 15.95 -3.60 1.41
N LYS A 36 15.43 -4.73 1.88
CA LYS A 36 14.04 -5.15 1.67
C LYS A 36 13.04 -4.16 2.26
N SER A 37 13.25 -3.74 3.50
CA SER A 37 12.38 -2.77 4.20
C SER A 37 12.37 -1.42 3.48
N VAL A 38 13.54 -0.92 3.08
CA VAL A 38 13.69 0.34 2.32
C VAL A 38 12.94 0.26 1.00
N ARG A 39 13.16 -0.80 0.22
CA ARG A 39 12.45 -1.03 -1.05
C ARG A 39 10.93 -1.06 -0.87
N GLN A 40 10.45 -1.79 0.14
CA GLN A 40 9.01 -1.88 0.42
C GLN A 40 8.42 -0.54 0.83
N ARG A 41 9.15 0.24 1.64
CA ARG A 41 8.71 1.58 2.03
C ARG A 41 8.52 2.47 0.81
N TYR A 42 9.50 2.47 -0.09
CA TYR A 42 9.40 3.23 -1.33
C TYR A 42 8.22 2.79 -2.18
N LEU A 43 8.17 1.50 -2.55
CA LEU A 43 7.20 0.96 -3.49
C LEU A 43 5.75 1.01 -3.01
N PHE A 44 5.50 1.06 -1.70
CA PHE A 44 4.15 1.04 -1.15
C PHE A 44 3.67 2.37 -0.56
N HIS A 45 4.58 3.32 -0.34
CA HIS A 45 4.23 4.57 0.36
C HIS A 45 4.83 5.85 -0.24
N LEU A 46 6.01 5.80 -0.88
CA LEU A 46 6.74 7.02 -1.27
C LEU A 46 6.90 7.21 -2.78
N CYS A 47 6.78 6.15 -3.57
CA CYS A 47 6.87 6.25 -5.02
C CYS A 47 5.84 7.26 -5.55
N PRO A 48 6.23 8.18 -6.44
CA PRO A 48 5.29 9.04 -7.14
C PRO A 48 4.15 8.23 -7.77
N GLY A 49 2.93 8.75 -7.69
CA GLY A 49 1.73 8.08 -8.20
C GLY A 49 1.02 7.17 -7.20
N ILE A 50 1.56 6.95 -6.00
CA ILE A 50 0.84 6.20 -4.95
C ILE A 50 -0.19 7.10 -4.28
N ASN A 51 -1.45 6.67 -4.31
CA ASN A 51 -2.53 7.29 -3.55
C ASN A 51 -2.59 6.70 -2.15
N THR A 52 -2.18 7.48 -1.15
CA THR A 52 -2.15 7.10 0.27
C THR A 52 -3.46 7.39 1.02
N LYS A 53 -4.43 8.05 0.37
CA LYS A 53 -5.75 8.33 0.99
C LYS A 53 -6.50 7.02 1.27
N PRO A 54 -7.51 7.01 2.16
CA PRO A 54 -8.39 5.85 2.31
C PRO A 54 -8.97 5.38 0.97
N LEU A 55 -9.24 4.08 0.85
CA LEU A 55 -9.96 3.52 -0.31
C LEU A 55 -11.38 4.08 -0.33
N THR A 56 -11.81 4.60 -1.48
CA THR A 56 -13.18 5.05 -1.70
C THR A 56 -14.15 3.87 -1.77
N ILE A 57 -15.45 4.12 -1.66
CA ILE A 57 -16.48 3.07 -1.78
C ILE A 57 -16.39 2.37 -3.13
N ALA A 58 -16.23 3.13 -4.21
CA ALA A 58 -16.10 2.59 -5.56
C ALA A 58 -14.88 1.66 -5.69
N GLU A 59 -13.73 2.08 -5.14
CA GLU A 59 -12.53 1.24 -5.14
C GLU A 59 -12.72 -0.02 -4.30
N ARG A 60 -13.35 0.09 -3.12
CA ARG A 60 -13.67 -1.07 -2.26
C ARG A 60 -14.57 -2.06 -2.97
N GLN A 61 -15.63 -1.59 -3.62
CA GLN A 61 -16.54 -2.44 -4.40
C GLN A 61 -15.81 -3.13 -5.55
N LYS A 62 -14.96 -2.38 -6.26
CA LYS A 62 -14.14 -2.94 -7.35
C LYS A 62 -13.16 -4.00 -6.84
N ILE A 63 -12.54 -3.82 -5.67
CA ILE A 63 -11.71 -4.84 -5.04
C ILE A 63 -12.52 -6.10 -4.74
N ILE A 64 -13.71 -5.97 -4.14
CA ILE A 64 -14.57 -7.13 -3.83
C ILE A 64 -14.92 -7.91 -5.10
N THR A 65 -15.35 -7.21 -6.15
CA THR A 65 -15.70 -7.83 -7.44
C THR A 65 -14.50 -8.55 -8.05
N LEU A 66 -13.35 -7.88 -8.17
CA LEU A 66 -12.17 -8.46 -8.80
C LEU A 66 -11.55 -9.59 -7.97
N SER A 67 -11.67 -9.57 -6.64
CA SER A 67 -11.25 -10.69 -5.79
C SER A 67 -12.10 -11.93 -5.99
N LYS A 68 -13.41 -11.79 -6.28
CA LYS A 68 -14.26 -12.94 -6.64
C LYS A 68 -13.84 -13.56 -7.97
N GLU A 69 -13.39 -12.73 -8.92
CA GLU A 69 -12.96 -13.17 -10.25
C GLU A 69 -11.53 -13.75 -10.27
N TYR A 70 -10.58 -13.09 -9.61
CA TYR A 70 -9.15 -13.43 -9.69
C TYR A 70 -8.58 -14.06 -8.42
N GLY A 71 -9.37 -14.19 -7.35
CA GLY A 71 -8.89 -14.66 -6.04
C GLY A 71 -7.86 -13.70 -5.43
N HIS A 72 -6.82 -14.25 -4.81
CA HIS A 72 -5.81 -13.49 -4.06
C HIS A 72 -4.71 -12.85 -4.93
N GLN A 73 -5.01 -12.55 -6.19
CA GLN A 73 -4.07 -11.93 -7.13
C GLN A 73 -3.96 -10.41 -6.91
N TRP A 74 -3.49 -9.98 -5.74
CA TRP A 74 -3.49 -8.58 -5.30
C TRP A 74 -2.78 -7.61 -6.26
N SER A 75 -1.68 -8.04 -6.86
CA SER A 75 -0.96 -7.23 -7.85
C SER A 75 -1.76 -7.01 -9.13
N LYS A 76 -2.56 -8.00 -9.55
CA LYS A 76 -3.46 -7.88 -10.71
C LYS A 76 -4.62 -6.94 -10.39
N ILE A 77 -5.22 -7.10 -9.21
CA ILE A 77 -6.34 -6.26 -8.76
C ILE A 77 -5.89 -4.80 -8.59
N ALA A 78 -4.71 -4.56 -8.00
CA ALA A 78 -4.17 -3.21 -7.82
C ALA A 78 -3.92 -2.49 -9.15
N LYS A 79 -3.53 -3.21 -10.23
CA LYS A 79 -3.38 -2.60 -11.57
C LYS A 79 -4.68 -2.03 -12.13
N ALA A 80 -5.84 -2.52 -11.66
CA ALA A 80 -7.14 -1.99 -12.06
C ALA A 80 -7.58 -0.76 -11.24
N LEU A 81 -6.76 -0.32 -10.28
CA LEU A 81 -7.04 0.78 -9.36
C LEU A 81 -5.89 1.79 -9.46
N GLU A 82 -6.18 2.95 -10.04
CA GLU A 82 -5.16 3.96 -10.28
C GLU A 82 -4.50 4.43 -8.97
N GLY A 83 -3.17 4.37 -8.94
CA GLY A 83 -2.37 4.75 -7.78
C GLY A 83 -2.52 3.86 -6.55
N ARG A 84 -3.22 2.72 -6.63
CA ARG A 84 -3.32 1.78 -5.50
C ARG A 84 -2.28 0.68 -5.59
N THR A 85 -1.82 0.24 -4.43
CA THR A 85 -0.81 -0.80 -4.27
C THR A 85 -1.44 -2.13 -3.90
N SER A 86 -0.78 -3.24 -4.26
CA SER A 86 -1.21 -4.58 -3.87
C SER A 86 -1.29 -4.76 -2.34
N LEU A 87 -0.49 -4.01 -1.58
CA LEU A 87 -0.57 -4.00 -0.12
C LEU A 87 -1.88 -3.38 0.38
N GLN A 88 -2.33 -2.28 -0.22
CA GLN A 88 -3.61 -1.64 0.14
C GLN A 88 -4.79 -2.57 -0.16
N VAL A 89 -4.80 -3.20 -1.34
CA VAL A 89 -5.83 -4.18 -1.74
C VAL A 89 -5.88 -5.34 -0.76
N LYS A 90 -4.73 -5.96 -0.46
CA LYS A 90 -4.63 -7.07 0.49
C LYS A 90 -5.09 -6.67 1.90
N ASN A 91 -4.66 -5.49 2.38
CA ASN A 91 -5.04 -4.99 3.69
C ASN A 91 -6.55 -4.77 3.79
N PHE A 92 -7.16 -4.19 2.76
CA PHE A 92 -8.62 -4.05 2.69
C PHE A 92 -9.32 -5.40 2.76
N TRP A 93 -8.91 -6.37 1.93
CA TRP A 93 -9.49 -7.70 1.94
C TRP A 93 -9.36 -8.39 3.31
N HIS A 94 -8.18 -8.36 3.91
CA HIS A 94 -7.96 -8.98 5.22
C HIS A 94 -8.79 -8.31 6.32
N ASN A 95 -8.99 -6.99 6.24
CA ASN A 95 -9.80 -6.27 7.22
C ASN A 95 -11.30 -6.47 6.98
N SER A 96 -11.73 -6.64 5.73
CA SER A 96 -13.12 -6.95 5.39
C SER A 96 -13.53 -8.40 5.70
N HIS A 97 -12.56 -9.32 5.82
CA HIS A 97 -12.80 -10.73 6.12
C HIS A 97 -12.49 -11.11 7.58
N ARG A 98 -11.67 -10.33 8.30
CA ARG A 98 -11.53 -10.49 9.76
C ARG A 98 -12.77 -10.04 10.53
N ASN A 99 -13.62 -9.24 9.89
CA ASN A 99 -14.90 -8.77 10.43
C ASN A 99 -16.07 -9.35 9.60
N GLN A 100 -16.51 -10.58 9.86
CA GLN A 100 -17.84 -11.04 9.41
C GLN A 100 -18.50 -11.93 10.49
N PRO A 101 -19.82 -11.82 10.78
CA PRO A 101 -20.89 -11.19 9.99
C PRO A 101 -21.93 -10.40 10.83
N GLU A 102 -21.61 -9.24 11.43
CA GLU A 102 -22.67 -8.44 12.11
C GLU A 102 -22.59 -6.90 11.98
N LYS A 103 -21.58 -6.34 11.30
CA LYS A 103 -21.49 -4.86 11.09
C LYS A 103 -21.03 -4.45 9.70
N MET A 104 -21.67 -5.01 8.68
CA MET A 104 -21.91 -4.28 7.44
C MET A 104 -23.43 -4.16 7.27
N SER A 105 -24.10 -3.56 8.27
CA SER A 105 -25.45 -3.03 8.06
C SER A 105 -25.34 -1.89 7.05
N ILE A 106 -25.93 -2.10 5.88
CA ILE A 106 -26.91 -1.27 5.13
C ILE A 106 -26.90 0.28 5.29
N ASP A 107 -26.19 0.90 6.22
CA ASP A 107 -26.35 2.32 6.59
C ASP A 107 -25.52 3.31 5.73
N TYR A 108 -24.81 2.85 4.69
CA TYR A 108 -24.05 3.76 3.80
C TYR A 108 -24.63 3.89 2.38
N ILE A 109 -25.82 3.33 2.11
CA ILE A 109 -26.53 3.55 0.84
C ILE A 109 -27.68 4.57 1.00
N VAL A 110 -28.03 4.96 2.23
CA VAL A 110 -29.08 5.95 2.48
C VAL A 110 -28.65 6.92 3.58
N ASN A 111 -28.02 8.04 3.17
CA ASN A 111 -28.15 9.40 3.72
C ASN A 111 -27.17 10.34 3.03
#